data_AF-A0A9D6NXT6-F1
#
_entry.id   AF-A0A9D6NXT6-F1
#
_cell.length_a   1.000
_cell.length_b   1.000
_cell.length_c   1.000
_cell.angle_alpha   90.00
_cell.angle_beta   90.00
_cell.angle_gamma   90.00
#
_symmetry.space_group_name_H-M   'P 1'
#
loop_
_entity.id
_entity.type
_entity.pdbx_description
1 polymer ?
#
loop_
_entity_poly.entity_id
_entity_poly.type
_entity_poly.pdbx_seq_one_letter_code
_entity_poly.pdbx_strand_id
1 'polypeptide(L)'
;KGRPGTMLSVLCPPELAEQLSAQVLRHTTATGVRLMEMERRKLRRELLQVDTAYGPIQVKRAWGAGVERLAPEYEDCRRAALEYGVAISEVFRAAEQAARTA
;
A
#
# COMPACT_ATOMS: atom_id res chain seq x y z
N LYS A 1 18.05 -29.59 13.01
CA LYS A 1 16.79 -30.39 13.07
C LYS A 1 15.94 -30.31 11.80
N GLY A 2 16.34 -29.62 10.71
CA GLY A 2 15.60 -29.67 9.42
C GLY A 2 14.11 -29.30 9.52
N ARG A 3 13.74 -28.41 10.45
CA ARG A 3 12.34 -28.04 10.70
C ARG A 3 12.02 -26.78 9.92
N PRO A 4 11.17 -26.84 8.88
CA PRO A 4 10.66 -25.63 8.25
C PRO A 4 9.82 -24.84 9.27
N GLY A 5 9.88 -23.52 9.18
CA GLY A 5 9.13 -22.63 10.05
C GLY A 5 8.81 -21.31 9.33
N THR A 6 7.87 -20.57 9.89
CA THR A 6 7.42 -19.28 9.36
C THR A 6 7.87 -18.16 10.28
N MET A 7 8.41 -17.08 9.69
CA MET A 7 8.69 -15.85 10.43
C MET A 7 7.47 -14.93 10.35
N LEU A 8 6.89 -14.59 11.51
CA LEU A 8 5.86 -13.57 11.63
C LEU A 8 6.50 -12.25 12.07
N SER A 9 6.26 -11.19 11.29
CA SER A 9 6.71 -9.83 11.61
C SER A 9 5.53 -8.89 11.62
N VAL A 10 5.44 -8.04 12.64
CA VAL A 10 4.37 -7.05 12.83
C VAL A 10 4.99 -5.66 12.86
N LEU A 11 4.50 -4.75 12.01
CA LEU A 11 4.83 -3.34 12.06
C LEU A 11 3.70 -2.59 12.76
N CYS A 12 4.03 -1.85 13.81
CA CYS A 12 3.07 -1.08 14.58
C CYS A 12 3.66 0.24 15.10
N PRO A 13 2.82 1.22 15.45
CA PRO A 13 3.23 2.35 16.27
C PRO A 13 3.79 1.89 17.63
N PRO A 14 4.78 2.58 18.22
CA PRO A 14 5.38 2.20 19.50
C PRO A 14 4.37 1.98 20.62
N GLU A 15 3.32 2.80 20.68
CA GLU A 15 2.26 2.73 21.69
C GLU A 15 1.41 1.44 21.63
N LEU A 16 1.43 0.71 20.51
CA LEU A 16 0.72 -0.57 20.36
C LEU A 16 1.63 -1.79 20.53
N ALA A 17 2.94 -1.60 20.71
CA ALA A 17 3.92 -2.69 20.73
C ALA A 17 3.60 -3.74 21.81
N GLU A 18 3.25 -3.30 23.02
CA GLU A 18 2.92 -4.19 24.14
C GLU A 18 1.59 -4.94 23.93
N GLN A 19 0.57 -4.24 23.41
CA GLN A 19 -0.71 -4.88 23.13
C GLN A 19 -0.56 -5.97 22.07
N LEU A 20 0.19 -5.68 21.00
CA LEU A 20 0.35 -6.60 19.87
C LEU A 20 1.30 -7.76 20.20
N SER A 21 2.37 -7.54 20.98
CA SER A 21 3.23 -8.62 21.48
C SER A 21 2.42 -9.63 22.30
N ALA A 22 1.53 -9.15 23.17
CA ALA A 22 0.64 -9.99 23.95
C ALA A 22 -0.33 -10.80 23.07
N GLN A 23 -0.88 -10.20 22.00
CA GLN A 23 -1.72 -10.96 21.06
C GLN A 23 -0.94 -12.08 20.36
N VAL A 24 0.29 -11.81 19.91
CA VAL A 24 1.12 -12.83 19.26
C VAL A 24 1.41 -13.99 20.21
N LEU A 25 1.80 -13.71 21.46
CA LEU A 25 2.08 -14.75 22.45
C LEU A 25 0.82 -15.53 22.86
N ARG A 26 -0.32 -14.86 22.93
CA ARG A 26 -1.61 -15.51 23.28
C ARG A 26 -2.10 -16.47 22.20
N HIS A 27 -1.87 -16.14 20.93
CA HIS A 27 -2.49 -16.83 19.80
C HIS A 27 -1.52 -17.69 18.97
N THR A 28 -0.24 -17.74 19.36
CA THR A 28 0.77 -18.59 18.70
C THR A 28 1.47 -19.47 19.74
N THR A 29 2.25 -20.44 19.26
CA THR A 29 3.10 -21.26 20.13
C THR A 29 4.44 -20.61 20.44
N ALA A 30 4.62 -19.33 20.11
CA ALA A 30 5.85 -18.60 20.41
C ALA A 30 5.97 -18.37 21.92
N THR A 31 7.14 -18.65 22.47
CA THR A 31 7.45 -18.43 23.90
C THR A 31 7.99 -17.02 24.17
N GLY A 32 8.19 -16.22 23.13
CA GLY A 32 8.74 -14.88 23.19
C GLY A 32 8.70 -14.20 21.84
N VAL A 33 8.75 -12.87 21.83
CA VAL A 33 8.88 -12.04 20.63
C VAL A 33 10.08 -11.11 20.75
N ARG A 34 10.59 -10.65 19.61
CA ARG A 34 11.67 -9.66 19.53
C ARG A 34 11.07 -8.34 19.09
N LEU A 35 11.40 -7.26 19.79
CA LEU A 35 10.97 -5.90 19.47
C LEU A 35 12.17 -5.11 18.93
N MET A 36 11.92 -4.27 17.93
CA MET A 36 12.90 -3.36 17.36
C MET A 36 12.19 -2.05 16.99
N GLU A 37 12.69 -0.94 17.51
CA GLU A 37 12.25 0.39 17.09
C GLU A 37 12.97 0.79 15.80
N MET A 38 12.22 1.40 14.88
CA MET A 38 12.75 1.83 13.60
C MET A 38 12.26 3.24 13.27
N GLU A 39 13.18 4.08 12.80
CA GLU A 39 12.79 5.34 12.17
C GLU A 39 12.27 5.08 10.75
N ARG A 40 11.19 5.76 10.39
CA ARG A 40 10.62 5.69 9.04
C ARG A 40 10.50 7.07 8.42
N ARG A 41 11.37 7.38 7.46
CA ARG A 41 11.19 8.54 6.58
C ARG A 41 10.22 8.19 5.46
N LYS A 42 9.17 9.00 5.30
CA LYS A 42 8.12 8.79 4.29
C LYS A 42 8.10 9.98 3.34
N LEU A 43 7.81 9.71 2.07
CA LEU A 43 7.36 10.76 1.15
C LEU A 43 6.06 11.37 1.67
N ARG A 44 5.83 12.64 1.33
CA ARG A 44 4.49 13.21 1.43
C ARG A 44 3.61 12.46 0.43
N ARG A 45 2.34 12.24 0.80
CA ARG A 45 1.41 11.54 -0.07
C ARG A 45 0.00 12.04 0.12
N GLU A 46 -0.78 11.94 -0.93
CA GLU A 46 -2.23 12.16 -0.91
C GLU A 46 -2.91 11.25 -1.94
N LEU A 47 -4.24 11.22 -1.86
CA LEU A 47 -5.09 10.58 -2.86
C LEU A 47 -5.73 11.68 -3.68
N LEU A 48 -5.49 11.66 -4.99
CA LEU A 48 -6.14 12.50 -5.97
C LEU A 48 -7.23 11.68 -6.66
N GLN A 49 -8.34 12.31 -7.03
CA GLN A 49 -9.31 11.73 -7.95
C GLN A 49 -9.13 12.41 -9.30
N VAL A 50 -8.96 11.64 -10.36
CA VAL A 50 -8.79 12.15 -11.72
C VAL A 50 -9.84 11.58 -12.65
N ASP A 51 -10.36 12.41 -13.54
CA ASP A 51 -11.31 11.98 -14.55
C ASP A 51 -10.57 11.40 -15.76
N THR A 52 -10.98 10.21 -16.18
CA THR A 52 -10.42 9.52 -17.35
C THR A 52 -11.54 9.15 -18.33
N ALA A 53 -11.15 8.69 -19.53
CA ALA A 53 -12.11 8.12 -20.48
C ALA A 53 -12.85 6.88 -19.95
N TYR A 54 -12.36 6.28 -18.85
CA TYR A 54 -12.92 5.09 -18.20
C TYR A 54 -13.56 5.42 -16.84
N GLY A 55 -13.90 6.70 -16.63
CA GLY A 55 -14.49 7.20 -15.38
C GLY A 55 -13.45 7.75 -14.39
N PRO A 56 -13.91 8.13 -13.18
CA PRO A 56 -13.04 8.66 -12.13
C PRO A 56 -12.16 7.56 -11.53
N ILE A 57 -10.87 7.81 -11.43
CA ILE A 57 -9.88 6.88 -10.87
C ILE A 57 -9.12 7.58 -9.73
N GLN A 58 -8.95 6.90 -8.59
CA GLN A 58 -8.06 7.40 -7.55
C GLN A 58 -6.59 7.18 -7.94
N VAL A 59 -5.75 8.17 -7.67
CA VAL A 59 -4.31 8.13 -7.89
C VAL A 59 -3.58 8.51 -6.62
N LYS A 60 -2.71 7.62 -6.15
CA LYS A 60 -1.80 7.88 -5.04
C LYS A 60 -0.65 8.75 -5.57
N ARG A 61 -0.66 10.04 -5.21
CA ARG A 61 0.48 10.94 -5.44
C ARG A 61 1.42 10.87 -4.24
N ALA A 62 2.70 10.59 -4.48
CA ALA A 62 3.73 10.60 -3.45
C ALA A 62 4.95 11.40 -3.92
N TRP A 63 5.39 12.36 -3.11
CA TRP A 63 6.45 13.30 -3.50
C TRP A 63 7.38 13.68 -2.34
N GLY A 64 8.58 14.14 -2.70
CA GLY A 64 9.64 14.55 -1.78
C GLY A 64 10.97 13.90 -2.15
N ALA A 65 12.07 14.35 -1.54
CA ALA A 65 13.42 13.83 -1.80
C ALA A 65 13.81 13.80 -3.29
N GLY A 66 13.35 14.80 -4.07
CA GLY A 66 13.65 14.90 -5.50
C GLY A 66 12.87 13.93 -6.41
N VAL A 67 11.89 13.20 -5.87
CA VAL A 67 11.04 12.29 -6.66
C VAL A 67 9.57 12.62 -6.52
N GLU A 68 8.82 12.32 -7.57
CA GLU A 68 7.36 12.28 -7.58
C GLU A 68 6.91 10.96 -8.23
N ARG A 69 5.89 10.34 -7.65
CA ARG A 69 5.29 9.10 -8.11
C ARG A 69 3.78 9.25 -8.13
N LEU A 70 3.18 8.86 -9.24
CA LEU A 70 1.74 8.76 -9.43
C LEU A 70 1.44 7.28 -9.63
N ALA A 71 0.62 6.71 -8.77
CA ALA A 71 0.22 5.31 -8.84
C ALA A 71 -1.31 5.23 -8.80
N PRO A 72 -1.96 4.93 -9.93
CA PRO A 72 -3.40 4.65 -9.95
C PRO A 72 -3.77 3.53 -8.99
N GLU A 73 -4.95 3.64 -8.39
CA GLU A 73 -5.51 2.64 -7.49
C GLU A 73 -5.94 1.41 -8.31
N TYR A 74 -5.47 0.22 -7.90
CA TYR A 74 -5.58 -0.98 -8.71
C TYR A 74 -7.02 -1.46 -8.86
N GLU A 75 -7.81 -1.45 -7.78
CA GLU A 75 -9.20 -1.89 -7.82
C GLU A 75 -10.08 -0.94 -8.64
N ASP A 76 -9.82 0.37 -8.57
CA ASP A 76 -10.47 1.35 -9.46
C ASP A 76 -10.15 1.05 -10.93
N CYS A 77 -8.85 0.89 -11.26
CA CYS A 77 -8.44 0.56 -12.62
C CYS A 77 -9.00 -0.78 -13.09
N ARG A 78 -9.02 -1.79 -12.23
CA ARG A 78 -9.56 -3.12 -12.53
C ARG A 78 -11.07 -3.06 -12.79
N ARG A 79 -11.82 -2.35 -11.96
CA ARG A 79 -13.26 -2.15 -12.13
C ARG A 79 -13.56 -1.48 -13.47
N ALA A 80 -12.89 -0.36 -13.76
CA ALA A 80 -13.06 0.37 -15.01
C ALA A 80 -12.65 -0.49 -16.23
N ALA A 81 -11.56 -1.24 -16.15
CA ALA A 81 -11.14 -2.14 -17.23
C ALA A 81 -12.19 -3.19 -17.56
N LEU A 82 -12.81 -3.78 -16.54
CA LEU A 82 -13.89 -4.76 -16.71
C LEU A 82 -15.17 -4.13 -17.28
N GLU A 83 -15.54 -2.94 -16.80
CA GLU A 83 -16.75 -2.22 -17.23
C GLU A 83 -16.66 -1.79 -18.71
N TYR A 84 -15.50 -1.28 -19.12
CA TYR A 84 -15.27 -0.77 -20.47
C TYR A 84 -14.70 -1.82 -21.44
N GLY A 85 -14.36 -3.02 -20.95
CA GLY A 85 -13.84 -4.11 -21.77
C GLY A 85 -12.45 -3.85 -22.36
N VAL A 86 -11.60 -3.12 -21.65
CA VAL A 86 -10.24 -2.73 -22.08
C VAL A 86 -9.16 -3.38 -21.23
N ALA A 87 -7.90 -3.36 -21.70
CA ALA A 87 -6.81 -3.85 -20.86
C ALA A 87 -6.58 -2.92 -19.67
N ILE A 88 -6.35 -3.48 -18.48
CA ILE A 88 -6.10 -2.69 -17.26
C ILE A 88 -4.92 -1.72 -17.43
N SER A 89 -3.90 -2.10 -18.23
CA SER A 89 -2.76 -1.23 -18.56
C SER A 89 -3.17 0.06 -19.27
N GLU A 90 -4.24 0.04 -20.07
CA GLU A 90 -4.77 1.23 -20.74
C GLU A 90 -5.39 2.20 -19.74
N VAL A 91 -6.14 1.67 -18.77
CA VAL A 91 -6.73 2.45 -17.67
C VAL A 91 -5.65 3.06 -16.78
N PHE A 92 -4.61 2.28 -16.42
CA PHE A 92 -3.45 2.79 -15.68
C PHE A 92 -2.80 3.96 -16.41
N ARG A 93 -2.53 3.81 -17.72
CA ARG A 93 -1.89 4.88 -18.52
C ARG A 93 -2.76 6.13 -18.58
N ALA A 94 -4.07 5.99 -18.77
CA ALA A 94 -5.00 7.11 -18.80
C ALA A 94 -5.05 7.86 -17.47
N ALA A 95 -5.12 7.12 -16.35
CA ALA A 95 -5.12 7.71 -15.01
C ALA A 95 -3.80 8.41 -14.67
N GLU A 96 -2.65 7.81 -15.02
CA GLU A 96 -1.35 8.45 -14.85
C GLU A 96 -1.22 9.74 -15.67
N GLN A 97 -1.71 9.75 -16.92
CA GLN A 97 -1.68 10.93 -17.77
C GLN A 97 -2.56 12.05 -17.20
N ALA A 98 -3.80 11.74 -16.80
CA ALA A 98 -4.72 12.70 -16.21
C ALA A 98 -4.15 13.30 -14.90
N ALA A 99 -3.49 12.48 -14.07
CA ALA A 99 -2.89 12.93 -12.82
C ALA A 99 -1.65 13.82 -12.98
N ARG A 100 -0.97 13.79 -14.14
CA ARG A 100 0.14 14.73 -14.42
C ARG A 100 -0.35 16.13 -14.82
N THR A 101 -1.60 16.24 -15.25
CA THR A 101 -2.20 17.49 -15.74
C THR A 101 -3.17 18.13 -14.74
N ALA A 102 -3.40 17.50 -13.59
CA ALA A 102 -4.24 17.97 -12.48
C ALA A 102 -3.42 18.74 -11.44
#